data_AF-A0A1D6LDC1-F1
#
_entry.id   AF-A0A1D6LDC1-F1
#
_cell.length_a   1.000
_cell.length_b   1.000
_cell.length_c   1.000
_cell.angle_alpha   90.00
_cell.angle_beta   90.00
_cell.angle_gamma   90.00
#
_symmetry.space_group_name_H-M   'P 1'
#
loop_
_entity.id
_entity.type
_entity.pdbx_description
1 polymer ?
#
loop_
_entity_poly.entity_id
_entity_poly.type
_entity_poly.pdbx_seq_one_letter_code
_entity_poly.pdbx_strand_id
1 'polypeptide(L)'
;MSEYLVEKKHLGGLLILLPTNNDSVDDKGQFKGVLTELEKLLLHEQVPYPVYFALHDDNLDNLLADIHRIASTGQPASATTGGYKLVVSSAEPRKVSSPTISNIQGWLPGFKGEGDSEQLPTIAIVANYDTFGAVPALSVGSDSNGSGVVALLEIARLFSRLYSNPKTRGKYNILFGLTSGGPYNYNGTSKWLRSFDQRVRESIDYAICLNNVGSWGNDLWMHVSKPPENPYIKQIFKEFSDVSKEMGVSVGIKHKKINVSNPRVAWEHEQFSRFRVTALTLSEMSTPPDFLESTGGLHDTRESTDAESVIRAARLVSESLARRIYGLKGRNIDVFAENSSLAINPHYIRSWLDLLSRTPRVAPFLQKNDPFIAALEKELSAHTTDVRVQSDALDGMFTFYDATKATLNVYQVAGVTFDLLFLLVLGSYLIVLFCFLVITTRGVDDLINIFRRPPSRKLKGA
;
A
#
# COMPACT_ATOMS: atom_id res chain seq x y z
N MET A 1 17.68 -15.38 -0.51
CA MET A 1 16.87 -14.53 0.40
C MET A 1 16.47 -15.31 1.66
N SER A 2 15.91 -16.51 1.50
CA SER A 2 15.67 -17.46 2.62
C SER A 2 16.91 -17.68 3.48
N GLU A 3 18.08 -17.90 2.90
CA GLU A 3 19.33 -18.13 3.64
C GLU A 3 19.75 -16.95 4.56
N TYR A 4 19.34 -15.72 4.26
CA TYR A 4 19.72 -14.56 5.08
C TYR A 4 18.62 -14.16 6.07
N LEU A 5 17.35 -14.21 5.64
CA LEU A 5 16.20 -13.84 6.46
C LEU A 5 15.75 -14.99 7.38
N VAL A 6 15.74 -16.24 6.89
CA VAL A 6 15.30 -17.43 7.63
C VAL A 6 16.42 -17.99 8.50
N GLU A 7 17.65 -18.10 7.98
CA GLU A 7 18.78 -18.61 8.79
C GLU A 7 19.41 -17.53 9.70
N LYS A 8 18.90 -16.29 9.64
CA LYS A 8 19.28 -15.16 10.51
C LYS A 8 20.79 -14.96 10.61
N LYS A 9 21.49 -15.04 9.47
CA LYS A 9 22.92 -14.72 9.40
C LYS A 9 23.18 -13.32 9.94
N HIS A 10 24.30 -13.15 10.62
CA HIS A 10 24.65 -11.88 11.26
C HIS A 10 25.01 -10.84 10.19
N LEU A 11 24.05 -9.97 9.85
CA LEU A 11 24.21 -8.84 8.93
C LEU A 11 24.06 -7.52 9.70
N GLY A 12 24.77 -6.48 9.27
CA GLY A 12 24.58 -5.12 9.82
C GLY A 12 23.29 -4.45 9.34
N GLY A 13 22.73 -4.93 8.22
CA GLY A 13 21.50 -4.47 7.60
C GLY A 13 21.33 -5.10 6.22
N LEU A 14 20.12 -5.08 5.69
CA LEU A 14 19.80 -5.60 4.35
C LEU A 14 19.22 -4.47 3.51
N LEU A 15 19.77 -4.23 2.33
CA LEU A 15 19.22 -3.31 1.33
C LEU A 15 18.62 -4.14 0.18
N ILE A 16 17.33 -3.97 -0.05
CA ILE A 16 16.59 -4.64 -1.12
C ILE A 16 16.30 -3.62 -2.22
N LEU A 17 16.73 -3.92 -3.43
CA LEU A 17 16.43 -3.13 -4.63
C LEU A 17 15.14 -3.63 -5.23
N LEU A 18 14.19 -2.73 -5.46
CA LEU A 18 12.93 -3.06 -6.10
C LEU A 18 13.09 -3.10 -7.64
N PRO A 19 12.42 -4.05 -8.33
CA PRO A 19 12.52 -4.20 -9.77
C PRO A 19 11.96 -2.98 -10.52
N THR A 20 12.38 -2.82 -11.78
CA THR A 20 11.92 -1.72 -12.64
C THR A 20 10.87 -2.18 -13.63
N ASN A 21 10.08 -1.24 -14.16
CA ASN A 21 9.06 -1.57 -15.17
C ASN A 21 9.64 -2.13 -16.49
N ASN A 22 10.95 -2.03 -16.70
CA ASN A 22 11.64 -2.51 -17.91
C ASN A 22 11.96 -4.02 -17.88
N ASP A 23 11.71 -4.71 -16.77
CA ASP A 23 11.95 -6.14 -16.64
C ASP A 23 10.98 -6.95 -17.52
N SER A 24 11.41 -8.11 -18.02
CA SER A 24 10.58 -8.93 -18.91
C SER A 24 9.33 -9.48 -18.19
N VAL A 25 8.26 -9.82 -18.93
CA VAL A 25 6.99 -10.27 -18.34
C VAL A 25 7.14 -11.56 -17.52
N ASP A 26 7.99 -12.49 -17.96
CA ASP A 26 8.27 -13.74 -17.24
C ASP A 26 9.05 -13.49 -15.94
N ASP A 27 10.01 -12.57 -15.98
CA ASP A 27 10.76 -12.17 -14.78
C ASP A 27 9.83 -11.49 -13.77
N LYS A 28 8.91 -10.62 -14.23
CA LYS A 28 7.93 -9.94 -13.38
C LYS A 28 7.02 -10.91 -12.61
N GLY A 29 6.58 -11.99 -13.25
CA GLY A 29 5.75 -13.02 -12.60
C GLY A 29 6.49 -13.72 -11.45
N GLN A 30 7.76 -14.06 -11.66
CA GLN A 30 8.61 -14.65 -10.63
C GLN A 30 8.90 -13.65 -9.50
N PHE A 31 9.20 -12.40 -9.84
CA PHE A 31 9.42 -11.34 -8.86
C PHE A 31 8.19 -11.08 -7.98
N LYS A 32 6.99 -11.12 -8.57
CA LYS A 32 5.73 -10.98 -7.82
C LYS A 32 5.64 -12.04 -6.71
N GLY A 33 5.90 -13.31 -7.05
CA GLY A 33 5.90 -14.40 -6.08
C GLY A 33 6.91 -14.21 -4.95
N VAL A 34 8.14 -13.82 -5.29
CA VAL A 34 9.21 -13.55 -4.33
C VAL A 34 8.87 -12.37 -3.40
N LEU A 35 8.30 -11.29 -3.94
CA LEU A 35 7.88 -10.13 -3.15
C LEU A 35 6.75 -10.48 -2.18
N THR A 36 5.78 -11.30 -2.60
CA THR A 36 4.71 -11.77 -1.72
C THR A 36 5.25 -12.62 -0.57
N GLU A 37 6.20 -13.51 -0.85
CA GLU A 37 6.84 -14.34 0.19
C GLU A 37 7.69 -13.50 1.16
N LEU A 38 8.49 -12.58 0.62
CA LEU A 38 9.28 -11.62 1.40
C LEU A 38 8.39 -10.81 2.34
N GLU A 39 7.29 -10.28 1.82
CA GLU A 39 6.35 -9.49 2.60
C GLU A 39 5.70 -10.33 3.72
N LYS A 40 5.29 -11.55 3.42
CA LYS A 40 4.77 -12.47 4.43
C LYS A 40 5.78 -12.70 5.55
N LEU A 41 7.06 -12.91 5.20
CA LEU A 41 8.15 -13.07 6.16
C LEU A 41 8.33 -11.81 7.01
N LEU A 42 8.43 -10.64 6.39
CA LEU A 42 8.65 -9.38 7.11
C LEU A 42 7.50 -9.00 8.05
N LEU A 43 6.27 -9.39 7.72
CA LEU A 43 5.10 -9.10 8.54
C LEU A 43 4.91 -10.09 9.71
N HIS A 44 5.33 -11.35 9.54
CA HIS A 44 5.05 -12.42 10.49
C HIS A 44 6.27 -12.88 11.30
N GLU A 45 7.48 -12.53 10.87
CA GLU A 45 8.73 -12.94 11.52
C GLU A 45 9.54 -11.76 12.05
N GLN A 46 10.28 -12.01 13.14
CA GLN A 46 11.19 -11.04 13.71
C GLN A 46 12.56 -11.12 13.00
N VAL A 47 12.92 -10.04 12.31
CA VAL A 47 14.24 -9.85 11.69
C VAL A 47 15.16 -9.10 12.65
N PRO A 48 16.37 -9.62 12.96
CA PRO A 48 17.27 -9.04 13.98
C PRO A 48 18.08 -7.82 13.49
N TYR A 49 17.99 -7.46 12.22
CA TYR A 49 18.70 -6.34 11.59
C TYR A 49 17.74 -5.49 10.74
N PRO A 50 18.06 -4.22 10.47
CA PRO A 50 17.19 -3.36 9.67
C PRO A 50 17.15 -3.82 8.19
N VAL A 51 15.96 -3.78 7.60
CA VAL A 51 15.73 -4.04 6.18
C VAL A 51 15.29 -2.74 5.51
N TYR A 52 16.05 -2.29 4.52
CA TYR A 52 15.81 -1.09 3.75
C TYR A 52 15.38 -1.45 2.34
N PHE A 53 14.53 -0.61 1.77
CA PHE A 53 14.06 -0.73 0.40
C PHE A 53 14.47 0.52 -0.36
N ALA A 54 15.07 0.32 -1.53
CA ALA A 54 15.39 1.39 -2.45
C ALA A 54 14.73 1.14 -3.80
N LEU A 55 14.21 2.21 -4.37
CA LEU A 55 13.85 2.26 -5.78
C LEU A 55 15.14 2.40 -6.60
N HIS A 56 15.10 1.90 -7.82
CA HIS A 56 16.21 2.01 -8.76
C HIS A 56 16.54 3.48 -9.06
N ASP A 57 17.83 3.80 -9.11
CA ASP A 57 18.37 5.12 -9.45
C ASP A 57 19.69 4.92 -10.17
N ASP A 58 20.00 5.76 -11.16
CA ASP A 58 21.22 5.66 -11.98
C ASP A 58 22.49 5.66 -11.10
N ASN A 59 22.46 6.43 -9.99
CA ASN A 59 23.56 6.47 -9.03
C ASN A 59 23.76 5.12 -8.31
N LEU A 60 22.66 4.42 -8.02
CA LEU A 60 22.67 3.13 -7.34
C LEU A 60 23.14 2.02 -8.28
N ASP A 61 22.85 2.12 -9.57
CA ASP A 61 23.34 1.19 -10.59
C ASP A 61 24.83 1.34 -10.83
N ASN A 62 25.31 2.59 -10.90
CA ASN A 62 26.74 2.87 -10.96
C ASN A 62 27.47 2.32 -9.72
N LEU A 63 26.88 2.49 -8.53
CA LEU A 63 27.40 1.92 -7.30
C LEU A 63 27.43 0.38 -7.33
N LEU A 64 26.36 -0.26 -7.81
CA LEU A 64 26.27 -1.71 -7.89
C LEU A 64 27.27 -2.27 -8.91
N ALA A 65 27.43 -1.62 -10.06
CA ALA A 65 28.42 -1.96 -11.07
C ALA A 65 29.85 -1.86 -10.51
N ASP A 66 30.14 -0.82 -9.72
CA ASP A 66 31.41 -0.68 -9.03
C ASP A 66 31.64 -1.78 -7.99
N ILE A 67 30.64 -2.11 -7.19
CA ILE A 67 30.71 -3.20 -6.20
C ILE A 67 30.95 -4.54 -6.90
N HIS A 68 30.25 -4.81 -8.01
CA HIS A 68 30.45 -6.03 -8.80
C HIS A 68 31.85 -6.09 -9.41
N ARG A 69 32.36 -4.96 -9.92
CA ARG A 69 33.74 -4.86 -10.41
C ARG A 69 34.73 -5.19 -9.30
N ILE A 70 34.59 -4.59 -8.11
CA ILE A 70 35.46 -4.87 -6.97
C ILE A 70 35.38 -6.35 -6.55
N ALA A 71 34.17 -6.91 -6.46
CA ALA A 71 33.96 -8.32 -6.12
C ALA A 71 34.62 -9.27 -7.14
N SER A 72 34.50 -8.97 -8.44
CA SER A 72 35.12 -9.76 -9.51
C SER A 72 36.65 -9.71 -9.51
N THR A 73 37.25 -8.62 -9.01
CA THR A 73 38.70 -8.51 -8.86
C THR A 73 39.26 -9.34 -7.71
N GLY A 74 38.41 -10.03 -6.94
CA GLY A 74 38.82 -10.95 -5.87
C GLY A 74 39.48 -10.26 -4.66
N GLN A 75 39.56 -8.94 -4.66
CA GLN A 75 40.00 -8.15 -3.51
C GLN A 75 38.76 -7.80 -2.68
N PRO A 76 38.56 -8.42 -1.51
CA PRO A 76 37.48 -8.01 -0.62
C PRO A 76 37.68 -6.53 -0.26
N ALA A 77 36.57 -5.78 -0.15
CA ALA A 77 36.59 -4.44 0.41
C ALA A 77 37.19 -4.52 1.82
N SER A 78 38.46 -4.17 1.92
CA SER A 78 39.27 -4.26 3.13
C SER A 78 39.77 -2.86 3.46
N ALA A 79 40.24 -2.67 4.69
CA ALA A 79 40.82 -1.41 5.13
C ALA A 79 41.90 -0.87 4.16
N THR A 80 42.55 -1.72 3.35
CA THR A 80 43.64 -1.35 2.44
C THR A 80 43.21 -0.83 1.06
N THR A 81 42.07 -1.27 0.51
CA THR A 81 41.64 -0.95 -0.86
C THR A 81 40.65 0.22 -0.93
N GLY A 82 40.12 0.65 0.22
CA GLY A 82 38.99 1.58 0.27
C GLY A 82 37.69 0.86 -0.09
N GLY A 83 36.58 1.35 0.43
CA GLY A 83 35.28 0.70 0.26
C GLY A 83 34.13 1.68 0.37
N TYR A 84 32.94 1.23 0.03
CA TYR A 84 31.73 2.00 0.21
C TYR A 84 31.19 1.81 1.63
N LYS A 85 30.99 2.93 2.33
CA LYS A 85 30.31 2.97 3.63
C LYS A 85 28.90 3.51 3.41
N LEU A 86 27.94 2.63 3.62
CA LEU A 86 26.51 2.96 3.58
C LEU A 86 26.08 3.42 4.96
N VAL A 87 25.56 4.64 5.07
CA VAL A 87 25.08 5.24 6.32
C VAL A 87 23.65 5.70 6.11
N VAL A 88 22.73 5.10 6.86
CA VAL A 88 21.34 5.56 6.88
C VAL A 88 21.21 6.66 7.92
N SER A 89 20.79 7.84 7.47
CA SER A 89 20.50 8.97 8.36
C SER A 89 19.00 9.02 8.60
N SER A 90 18.57 8.52 9.76
CA SER A 90 17.17 8.60 10.22
C SER A 90 17.14 8.93 11.71
N ALA A 91 16.14 9.71 12.13
CA ALA A 91 15.85 9.87 13.54
C ALA A 91 15.41 8.53 14.16
N GLU A 92 15.61 8.37 15.46
CA GLU A 92 15.07 7.21 16.18
C GLU A 92 13.54 7.19 16.05
N PRO A 93 12.93 6.05 15.65
CA PRO A 93 11.50 5.93 15.49
C PRO A 93 10.76 6.23 16.80
N ARG A 94 9.80 7.14 16.74
CA ARG A 94 8.93 7.51 17.86
C ARG A 94 7.58 6.84 17.70
N LYS A 95 6.97 6.49 18.83
CA LYS A 95 5.61 5.94 18.85
C LYS A 95 4.61 6.99 18.34
N VAL A 96 3.79 6.61 17.37
CA VAL A 96 2.68 7.43 16.89
C VAL A 96 1.60 7.48 17.97
N SER A 97 1.38 8.67 18.54
CA SER A 97 0.34 8.88 19.53
C SER A 97 -1.02 9.01 18.83
N SER A 98 -1.95 8.11 19.17
CA SER A 98 -3.35 8.13 18.71
C SER A 98 -3.53 8.28 17.18
N PRO A 99 -3.19 7.24 16.40
CA PRO A 99 -3.48 7.23 14.96
C PRO A 99 -4.97 7.45 14.70
N THR A 100 -5.32 8.11 13.60
CA THR A 100 -6.69 8.49 13.28
C THR A 100 -7.17 7.78 12.02
N ILE A 101 -8.45 7.45 11.98
CA ILE A 101 -9.15 6.94 10.81
C ILE A 101 -10.23 7.93 10.40
N SER A 102 -10.41 8.11 9.11
CA SER A 102 -11.42 9.02 8.55
C SER A 102 -12.36 8.24 7.64
N ASN A 103 -13.65 8.26 7.92
CA ASN A 103 -14.65 7.68 7.02
C ASN A 103 -15.33 8.82 6.27
N ILE A 104 -15.55 8.65 4.97
CA ILE A 104 -16.25 9.60 4.12
C ILE A 104 -17.56 8.94 3.71
N GLN A 105 -18.68 9.63 3.92
CA GLN A 105 -19.98 9.16 3.44
C GLN A 105 -20.62 10.19 2.53
N GLY A 106 -21.43 9.74 1.57
CA GLY A 106 -22.22 10.59 0.69
C GLY A 106 -23.59 9.97 0.41
N TRP A 107 -24.63 10.81 0.34
CA TRP A 107 -26.01 10.36 0.12
C TRP A 107 -26.54 10.78 -1.24
N LEU A 108 -27.26 9.86 -1.88
CA LEU A 108 -28.17 10.14 -2.98
C LEU A 108 -29.60 9.83 -2.54
N PRO A 109 -30.41 10.85 -2.22
CA PRO A 109 -31.78 10.64 -1.75
C PRO A 109 -32.67 10.14 -2.90
N GLY A 110 -33.49 9.13 -2.59
CA GLY A 110 -34.49 8.60 -3.49
C GLY A 110 -35.68 9.54 -3.69
N PHE A 111 -36.53 9.21 -4.64
CA PHE A 111 -37.79 9.93 -4.86
C PHE A 111 -38.82 9.45 -3.86
N LYS A 112 -39.28 10.37 -3.01
CA LYS A 112 -40.37 10.17 -2.06
C LYS A 112 -41.62 10.86 -2.58
N GLY A 113 -42.71 10.10 -2.79
CA GLY A 113 -43.98 10.68 -3.22
C GLY A 113 -44.60 11.56 -2.12
N GLU A 114 -45.33 12.60 -2.51
CA GLU A 114 -46.15 13.38 -1.57
C GLU A 114 -47.19 12.44 -0.93
N GLY A 115 -47.08 12.23 0.39
CA GLY A 115 -47.99 11.38 1.17
C GLY A 115 -47.40 10.06 1.69
N ASP A 116 -46.20 9.65 1.25
CA ASP A 116 -45.56 8.45 1.83
C ASP A 116 -45.05 8.75 3.25
N SER A 117 -45.64 8.11 4.26
CA SER A 117 -45.17 8.19 5.65
C SER A 117 -43.96 7.29 5.93
N GLU A 118 -43.75 6.28 5.09
CA GLU A 118 -42.66 5.31 5.26
C GLU A 118 -41.30 5.89 4.83
N GLN A 119 -40.25 5.44 5.51
CA GLN A 119 -38.87 5.78 5.15
C GLN A 119 -38.44 4.92 3.97
N LEU A 120 -37.86 5.55 2.95
CA LEU A 120 -37.36 4.81 1.78
C LEU A 120 -36.23 3.85 2.19
N PRO A 121 -36.21 2.62 1.62
CA PRO A 121 -35.12 1.69 1.83
C PRO A 121 -33.81 2.26 1.26
N THR A 122 -32.70 1.95 1.93
CA THR A 122 -31.36 2.42 1.58
C THR A 122 -30.51 1.25 1.12
N ILE A 123 -29.81 1.42 0.00
CA ILE A 123 -28.76 0.50 -0.46
C ILE A 123 -27.42 1.17 -0.16
N ALA A 124 -26.56 0.51 0.61
CA ALA A 124 -25.23 1.02 0.90
C ALA A 124 -24.19 0.41 -0.05
N ILE A 125 -23.30 1.22 -0.60
CA ILE A 125 -22.16 0.80 -1.42
C ILE A 125 -20.92 1.28 -0.69
N VAL A 126 -20.07 0.35 -0.29
CA VAL A 126 -18.95 0.62 0.60
C VAL A 126 -17.67 0.07 0.00
N ALA A 127 -16.58 0.83 0.14
CA ALA A 127 -15.25 0.35 -0.17
C ALA A 127 -14.29 0.92 0.88
N ASN A 128 -13.38 0.09 1.37
CA ASN A 128 -12.29 0.60 2.19
C ASN A 128 -11.19 1.17 1.27
N TYR A 129 -10.48 2.20 1.71
CA TYR A 129 -9.41 2.81 0.93
C TYR A 129 -8.02 2.68 1.57
N ASP A 130 -7.91 2.00 2.69
CA ASP A 130 -6.64 1.90 3.40
C ASP A 130 -5.82 0.70 2.94
N THR A 131 -4.52 0.86 3.11
CA THR A 131 -3.54 -0.17 2.82
C THR A 131 -2.68 -0.47 4.05
N PHE A 132 -2.01 -1.60 3.98
CA PHE A 132 -0.98 -2.04 4.89
C PHE A 132 -0.01 -2.94 4.14
N GLY A 133 1.28 -2.80 4.45
CA GLY A 133 2.33 -3.61 3.87
C GLY A 133 3.59 -3.50 4.70
N ALA A 134 4.56 -4.38 4.42
CA ALA A 134 5.83 -4.39 5.16
C ALA A 134 6.58 -3.05 5.07
N VAL A 135 6.35 -2.30 3.99
CA VAL A 135 6.93 -0.98 3.75
C VAL A 135 5.82 0.06 3.60
N PRO A 136 5.41 0.75 4.67
CA PRO A 136 4.26 1.65 4.63
C PRO A 136 4.36 2.77 3.59
N ALA A 137 5.57 3.27 3.32
CA ALA A 137 5.81 4.32 2.34
C ALA A 137 5.64 3.88 0.88
N LEU A 138 5.54 2.56 0.61
CA LEU A 138 5.36 1.98 -0.72
C LEU A 138 4.07 1.15 -0.83
N SER A 139 3.29 1.06 0.24
CA SER A 139 2.04 0.32 0.30
C SER A 139 0.91 1.12 -0.37
N VAL A 140 0.82 1.03 -1.70
CA VAL A 140 -0.17 1.78 -2.51
C VAL A 140 -1.49 1.03 -2.68
N GLY A 141 -1.44 -0.31 -2.78
CA GLY A 141 -2.60 -1.19 -2.88
C GLY A 141 -3.50 -0.86 -4.08
N SER A 142 -3.00 -1.11 -5.29
CA SER A 142 -3.73 -0.78 -6.51
C SER A 142 -4.96 -1.67 -6.69
N ASP A 143 -4.79 -2.99 -6.62
CA ASP A 143 -5.93 -3.90 -6.62
C ASP A 143 -6.48 -4.14 -5.21
N SER A 144 -5.60 -4.24 -4.21
CA SER A 144 -5.99 -4.34 -2.80
C SER A 144 -6.64 -3.03 -2.36
N ASN A 145 -7.96 -2.99 -2.44
CA ASN A 145 -8.85 -1.90 -2.04
C ASN A 145 -8.85 -0.68 -2.99
N GLY A 146 -7.75 -0.37 -3.69
CA GLY A 146 -7.72 0.70 -4.69
C GLY A 146 -8.78 0.53 -5.80
N SER A 147 -8.84 -0.65 -6.40
CA SER A 147 -9.81 -0.98 -7.46
C SER A 147 -11.27 -0.86 -6.98
N GLY A 148 -11.55 -1.26 -5.74
CA GLY A 148 -12.87 -1.13 -5.11
C GLY A 148 -13.30 0.33 -4.91
N VAL A 149 -12.38 1.19 -4.49
CA VAL A 149 -12.61 2.64 -4.35
C VAL A 149 -12.95 3.26 -5.70
N VAL A 150 -12.19 2.95 -6.76
CA VAL A 150 -12.47 3.49 -8.10
C VAL A 150 -13.82 3.03 -8.61
N ALA A 151 -14.16 1.75 -8.42
CA ALA A 151 -15.46 1.23 -8.80
C ALA A 151 -16.60 1.97 -8.06
N LEU A 152 -16.45 2.22 -6.75
CA LEU A 152 -17.43 2.98 -5.97
C LEU A 152 -17.60 4.41 -6.50
N LEU A 153 -16.51 5.12 -6.75
CA LEU A 153 -16.53 6.49 -7.27
C LEU A 153 -17.22 6.56 -8.64
N GLU A 154 -16.98 5.59 -9.51
CA GLU A 154 -17.65 5.51 -10.81
C GLU A 154 -19.15 5.23 -10.65
N ILE A 155 -19.53 4.29 -9.77
CA ILE A 155 -20.93 4.00 -9.49
C ILE A 155 -21.65 5.25 -8.94
N ALA A 156 -20.99 6.02 -8.06
CA ALA A 156 -21.52 7.29 -7.58
C ALA A 156 -21.76 8.29 -8.73
N ARG A 157 -20.81 8.42 -9.66
CA ARG A 157 -20.95 9.27 -10.85
C ARG A 157 -22.13 8.85 -11.73
N LEU A 158 -22.30 7.55 -11.96
CA LEU A 158 -23.41 7.01 -12.77
C LEU A 158 -24.77 7.30 -12.15
N PHE A 159 -24.93 6.97 -10.86
CA PHE A 159 -26.19 7.17 -10.16
C PHE A 159 -26.50 8.64 -9.90
N SER A 160 -25.49 9.49 -9.70
CA SER A 160 -25.67 10.95 -9.61
C SER A 160 -26.42 11.49 -10.83
N ARG A 161 -25.98 11.09 -12.03
CA ARG A 161 -26.60 11.51 -13.28
C ARG A 161 -28.03 10.97 -13.41
N LEU A 162 -28.26 9.73 -13.00
CA LEU A 162 -29.57 9.11 -13.04
C LEU A 162 -30.54 9.71 -12.00
N TYR A 163 -30.05 10.12 -10.83
CA TYR A 163 -30.87 10.69 -9.74
C TYR A 163 -31.02 12.22 -9.84
N SER A 164 -30.28 12.86 -10.75
CA SER A 164 -30.37 14.30 -11.02
C SER A 164 -31.75 14.72 -11.55
N ASN A 165 -32.39 13.86 -12.35
CA ASN A 165 -33.72 14.13 -12.90
C ASN A 165 -34.81 13.48 -12.02
N PRO A 166 -35.79 14.25 -11.51
CA PRO A 166 -36.88 13.71 -10.71
C PRO A 166 -37.66 12.56 -11.36
N LYS A 167 -37.75 12.52 -12.70
CA LYS A 167 -38.45 11.46 -13.44
C LYS A 167 -37.72 10.13 -13.43
N THR A 168 -36.39 10.15 -13.35
CA THR A 168 -35.55 8.95 -13.34
C THR A 168 -35.07 8.61 -11.94
N ARG A 169 -35.35 9.43 -10.94
CA ARG A 169 -34.97 9.17 -9.55
C ARG A 169 -35.74 7.95 -9.00
N GLY A 170 -35.00 6.96 -8.51
CA GLY A 170 -35.56 5.70 -8.01
C GLY A 170 -36.16 5.82 -6.61
N LYS A 171 -36.91 4.79 -6.16
CA LYS A 171 -37.52 4.71 -4.82
C LYS A 171 -36.58 4.15 -3.74
N TYR A 172 -35.27 4.33 -3.90
CA TYR A 172 -34.25 3.89 -2.95
C TYR A 172 -33.33 5.07 -2.64
N ASN A 173 -32.87 5.16 -1.40
CA ASN A 173 -31.70 5.97 -1.11
C ASN A 173 -30.44 5.17 -1.45
N ILE A 174 -29.42 5.82 -1.97
CA ILE A 174 -28.10 5.20 -2.15
C ILE A 174 -27.12 5.89 -1.21
N LEU A 175 -26.50 5.10 -0.35
CA LEU A 175 -25.48 5.54 0.60
C LEU A 175 -24.11 5.06 0.10
N PHE A 176 -23.21 5.99 -0.16
CA PHE A 176 -21.83 5.70 -0.49
C PHE A 176 -20.96 5.85 0.75
N GLY A 177 -20.13 4.86 1.05
CA GLY A 177 -19.19 4.88 2.17
C GLY A 177 -17.77 4.55 1.72
N LEU A 178 -16.85 5.47 1.89
CA LEU A 178 -15.42 5.23 1.79
C LEU A 178 -14.87 5.12 3.21
N THR A 179 -14.50 3.90 3.60
CA THR A 179 -14.13 3.57 4.99
C THR A 179 -12.62 3.47 5.14
N SER A 180 -12.15 3.91 6.31
CA SER A 180 -10.78 3.69 6.76
C SER A 180 -10.75 2.52 7.76
N GLY A 181 -9.59 2.05 8.15
CA GLY A 181 -9.41 0.97 9.10
C GLY A 181 -9.51 -0.44 8.52
N GLY A 182 -9.46 -0.62 7.19
CA GLY A 182 -9.67 -1.90 6.51
C GLY A 182 -8.77 -3.03 7.03
N PRO A 183 -7.44 -2.94 6.87
CA PRO A 183 -6.47 -3.91 7.41
C PRO A 183 -6.56 -4.13 8.92
N TYR A 184 -7.18 -3.19 9.64
CA TYR A 184 -7.33 -3.20 11.09
C TYR A 184 -8.70 -3.74 11.51
N ASN A 185 -9.10 -4.90 10.96
CA ASN A 185 -10.41 -5.52 11.16
C ASN A 185 -11.58 -4.60 10.79
N TYR A 186 -11.44 -3.77 9.75
CA TYR A 186 -12.46 -2.82 9.30
C TYR A 186 -12.96 -1.91 10.44
N ASN A 187 -12.01 -1.38 11.22
CA ASN A 187 -12.32 -0.58 12.40
C ASN A 187 -13.14 0.66 12.06
N GLY A 188 -12.83 1.35 10.96
CA GLY A 188 -13.58 2.53 10.53
C GLY A 188 -14.99 2.19 10.13
N THR A 189 -15.23 1.08 9.40
CA THR A 189 -16.59 0.58 9.12
C THR A 189 -17.36 0.31 10.41
N SER A 190 -16.72 -0.28 11.42
CA SER A 190 -17.34 -0.52 12.73
C SER A 190 -17.74 0.79 13.42
N LYS A 191 -16.87 1.79 13.46
CA LYS A 191 -17.14 3.11 14.07
C LYS A 191 -18.17 3.91 13.31
N TRP A 192 -18.12 3.83 11.98
CA TRP A 192 -19.10 4.44 11.09
C TRP A 192 -20.49 3.87 11.34
N LEU A 193 -20.64 2.54 11.39
CA LEU A 193 -21.93 1.91 11.69
C LEU A 193 -22.43 2.18 13.11
N ARG A 194 -21.53 2.33 14.09
CA ARG A 194 -21.90 2.74 15.46
C ARG A 194 -22.42 4.17 15.53
N SER A 195 -21.93 5.05 14.68
CA SER A 195 -22.37 6.45 14.63
C SER A 195 -23.82 6.60 14.13
N PHE A 196 -24.33 5.59 13.42
CA PHE A 196 -25.70 5.61 12.92
C PHE A 196 -26.72 5.31 14.01
N ASP A 197 -27.74 6.17 14.06
CA ASP A 197 -28.96 5.91 14.80
C ASP A 197 -29.59 4.58 14.35
N GLN A 198 -30.29 3.93 15.27
CA GLN A 198 -30.93 2.63 15.02
C GLN A 198 -31.87 2.70 13.80
N ARG A 199 -32.61 3.80 13.65
CA ARG A 199 -33.53 4.03 12.52
C ARG A 199 -32.80 4.05 11.17
N VAL A 200 -31.61 4.64 11.09
CA VAL A 200 -30.82 4.67 9.85
C VAL A 200 -30.30 3.27 9.53
N ARG A 201 -29.80 2.54 10.54
CA ARG A 201 -29.35 1.16 10.37
C ARG A 201 -30.45 0.22 9.91
N GLU A 202 -31.64 0.34 10.47
CA GLU A 202 -32.82 -0.46 10.08
C GLU A 202 -33.33 -0.09 8.69
N SER A 203 -33.08 1.12 8.21
CA SER A 203 -33.44 1.54 6.85
C SER A 203 -32.50 1.00 5.77
N ILE A 204 -31.33 0.48 6.13
CA ILE A 204 -30.41 -0.14 5.17
C ILE A 204 -30.92 -1.55 4.85
N ASP A 205 -31.48 -1.73 3.65
CA ASP A 205 -31.99 -3.02 3.16
C ASP A 205 -30.82 -4.00 3.01
N TYR A 206 -29.75 -3.55 2.33
CA TYR A 206 -28.48 -4.27 2.27
C TYR A 206 -27.30 -3.37 1.90
N ALA A 207 -26.09 -3.86 2.18
CA ALA A 207 -24.83 -3.22 1.82
C ALA A 207 -23.99 -4.10 0.85
N ILE A 208 -23.35 -3.47 -0.11
CA ILE A 208 -22.40 -4.08 -1.06
C ILE A 208 -21.02 -3.52 -0.75
N CYS A 209 -20.10 -4.37 -0.32
CA CYS A 209 -18.71 -3.99 -0.08
C CYS A 209 -17.86 -4.40 -1.30
N LEU A 210 -17.12 -3.46 -1.89
CA LEU A 210 -16.25 -3.70 -3.05
C LEU A 210 -14.80 -3.89 -2.59
N ASN A 211 -14.18 -5.00 -2.98
CA ASN A 211 -12.84 -5.36 -2.54
C ASN A 211 -12.10 -6.15 -3.63
N ASN A 212 -10.90 -5.77 -4.05
CA ASN A 212 -10.11 -6.50 -5.07
C ASN A 212 -10.93 -6.87 -6.32
N VAL A 213 -11.34 -5.84 -7.06
CA VAL A 213 -12.14 -5.96 -8.29
C VAL A 213 -11.37 -5.53 -9.54
N GLY A 214 -10.04 -5.52 -9.45
CA GLY A 214 -9.13 -4.99 -10.45
C GLY A 214 -8.35 -6.04 -11.23
N SER A 215 -8.21 -7.28 -10.73
CA SER A 215 -7.48 -8.35 -11.45
C SER A 215 -8.33 -9.56 -11.83
N TRP A 216 -9.64 -9.51 -11.61
CA TRP A 216 -10.51 -10.66 -11.86
C TRP A 216 -10.63 -10.97 -13.36
N GLY A 217 -10.41 -12.23 -13.71
CA GLY A 217 -10.60 -12.73 -15.07
C GLY A 217 -12.09 -12.77 -15.43
N ASN A 218 -12.70 -13.95 -15.27
CA ASN A 218 -14.12 -14.17 -15.56
C ASN A 218 -14.95 -14.60 -14.35
N ASP A 219 -14.30 -14.84 -13.20
CA ASP A 219 -14.96 -15.31 -11.98
C ASP A 219 -14.89 -14.22 -10.91
N LEU A 220 -16.05 -13.87 -10.36
CA LEU A 220 -16.19 -12.96 -9.23
C LEU A 220 -16.98 -13.65 -8.12
N TRP A 221 -16.59 -13.44 -6.85
CA TRP A 221 -17.22 -14.11 -5.72
C TRP A 221 -17.99 -13.12 -4.84
N MET A 222 -19.23 -13.49 -4.54
CA MET A 222 -20.10 -12.84 -3.59
C MET A 222 -19.98 -13.55 -2.24
N HIS A 223 -19.25 -12.93 -1.31
CA HIS A 223 -19.08 -13.44 0.06
C HIS A 223 -20.23 -12.93 0.93
N VAL A 224 -20.89 -13.85 1.62
CA VAL A 224 -22.04 -13.56 2.48
C VAL A 224 -21.93 -14.23 3.84
N SER A 225 -22.40 -13.52 4.86
CA SER A 225 -22.47 -14.02 6.24
C SER A 225 -23.79 -14.70 6.60
N LYS A 226 -24.87 -14.33 5.89
CA LYS A 226 -26.19 -14.95 6.02
C LYS A 226 -26.30 -16.15 5.07
N PRO A 227 -27.07 -17.20 5.43
CA PRO A 227 -27.23 -18.38 4.58
C PRO A 227 -27.80 -18.01 3.20
N PRO A 228 -27.35 -18.66 2.12
CA PRO A 228 -27.83 -18.39 0.76
C PRO A 228 -29.31 -18.75 0.56
N GLU A 229 -29.88 -19.56 1.46
CA GLU A 229 -31.32 -19.86 1.52
C GLU A 229 -32.15 -18.65 1.96
N ASN A 230 -31.53 -17.63 2.56
CA ASN A 230 -32.22 -16.42 2.94
C ASN A 230 -32.80 -15.74 1.69
N PRO A 231 -34.11 -15.37 1.69
CA PRO A 231 -34.78 -14.84 0.51
C PRO A 231 -34.13 -13.53 -0.01
N TYR A 232 -33.60 -12.69 0.88
CA TYR A 232 -32.92 -11.45 0.51
C TYR A 232 -31.61 -11.73 -0.24
N ILE A 233 -30.77 -12.63 0.29
CA ILE A 233 -29.51 -13.00 -0.36
C ILE A 233 -29.75 -13.71 -1.68
N LYS A 234 -30.72 -14.64 -1.71
CA LYS A 234 -31.12 -15.35 -2.93
C LYS A 234 -31.59 -14.38 -4.02
N GLN A 235 -32.32 -13.34 -3.63
CA GLN A 235 -32.76 -12.32 -4.55
C GLN A 235 -31.59 -11.50 -5.10
N ILE A 236 -30.71 -11.00 -4.22
CA ILE A 236 -29.55 -10.20 -4.65
C ILE A 236 -28.65 -11.03 -5.56
N PHE A 237 -28.34 -12.27 -5.17
CA PHE A 237 -27.52 -13.17 -5.97
C PHE A 237 -28.14 -13.44 -7.35
N LYS A 238 -29.46 -13.61 -7.43
CA LYS A 238 -30.16 -13.78 -8.71
C LYS A 238 -30.00 -12.55 -9.61
N GLU A 239 -30.14 -11.35 -9.05
CA GLU A 239 -30.00 -10.08 -9.79
C GLU A 239 -28.57 -9.90 -10.34
N PHE A 240 -27.56 -10.30 -9.58
CA PHE A 240 -26.17 -10.32 -10.05
C PHE A 240 -25.92 -11.41 -11.09
N SER A 241 -26.46 -12.62 -10.89
CA SER A 241 -26.27 -13.75 -11.81
C SER A 241 -26.95 -13.53 -13.16
N ASP A 242 -28.11 -12.86 -13.18
CA ASP A 242 -28.80 -12.55 -14.43
C ASP A 242 -27.98 -11.54 -15.27
N VAL A 243 -27.44 -10.48 -14.63
CA VAL A 243 -26.54 -9.52 -15.31
C VAL A 243 -25.23 -10.17 -15.72
N SER A 244 -24.64 -11.00 -14.86
CA SER A 244 -23.34 -11.63 -15.15
C SER A 244 -23.42 -12.53 -16.38
N LYS A 245 -24.51 -13.29 -16.54
CA LYS A 245 -24.75 -14.13 -17.73
C LYS A 245 -24.81 -13.33 -19.02
N GLU A 246 -25.46 -12.17 -19.00
CA GLU A 246 -25.53 -11.28 -20.16
C GLU A 246 -24.16 -10.68 -20.51
N MET A 247 -23.34 -10.41 -19.49
CA MET A 247 -21.96 -9.93 -19.66
C MET A 247 -20.95 -11.04 -19.99
N GLY A 248 -21.35 -12.32 -20.00
CA GLY A 248 -20.42 -13.45 -20.19
C GLY A 248 -19.49 -13.71 -19.01
N VAL A 249 -19.90 -13.31 -17.80
CA VAL A 249 -19.14 -13.40 -16.55
C VAL A 249 -19.80 -14.37 -15.56
N SER A 250 -18.98 -15.07 -14.79
CA SER A 250 -19.39 -15.98 -13.72
C SER A 250 -19.36 -15.26 -12.37
N VAL A 251 -20.51 -15.24 -11.67
CA VAL A 251 -20.60 -14.76 -10.28
C VAL A 251 -20.97 -15.93 -9.39
N GLY A 252 -20.04 -16.33 -8.53
CA GLY A 252 -20.25 -17.39 -7.53
C GLY A 252 -20.66 -16.84 -6.17
N ILE A 253 -21.33 -17.65 -5.36
CA ILE A 253 -21.66 -17.31 -3.97
C ILE A 253 -20.85 -18.14 -2.99
N LYS A 254 -20.29 -17.49 -1.97
CA LYS A 254 -19.53 -18.11 -0.88
C LYS A 254 -20.15 -17.70 0.45
N HIS A 255 -20.61 -18.69 1.21
CA HIS A 255 -21.21 -18.46 2.51
C HIS A 255 -20.25 -18.85 3.64
N LYS A 256 -20.05 -17.93 4.58
CA LYS A 256 -19.29 -18.16 5.81
C LYS A 256 -20.05 -17.55 6.98
N LYS A 257 -20.50 -18.39 7.91
CA LYS A 257 -21.14 -17.92 9.14
C LYS A 257 -20.14 -17.13 10.00
N ILE A 258 -20.52 -15.93 10.43
CA ILE A 258 -19.69 -15.11 11.31
C ILE A 258 -19.59 -15.71 12.71
N ASN A 259 -18.39 -15.64 13.29
CA ASN A 259 -18.16 -15.90 14.70
C ASN A 259 -18.03 -14.57 15.44
N VAL A 260 -19.08 -14.18 16.18
CA VAL A 260 -19.14 -12.90 16.89
C VAL A 260 -18.10 -12.79 18.01
N SER A 261 -17.65 -13.93 18.58
CA SER A 261 -16.62 -13.92 19.63
C SER A 261 -15.21 -13.74 19.08
N ASN A 262 -14.98 -13.98 17.78
CA ASN A 262 -13.68 -13.76 17.18
C ASN A 262 -13.49 -12.26 16.92
N PRO A 263 -12.45 -11.61 17.50
CA PRO A 263 -12.19 -10.20 17.21
C PRO A 263 -11.81 -9.96 15.74
N ARG A 264 -11.25 -10.97 15.05
CA ARG A 264 -10.84 -10.85 13.65
C ARG A 264 -12.03 -10.78 12.70
N VAL A 265 -11.90 -9.90 11.72
CA VAL A 265 -12.88 -9.65 10.67
C VAL A 265 -12.14 -9.73 9.33
N ALA A 266 -12.43 -10.76 8.53
CA ALA A 266 -11.73 -10.96 7.26
C ALA A 266 -12.33 -10.13 6.13
N TRP A 267 -13.65 -9.93 6.17
CA TRP A 267 -14.39 -9.17 5.16
C TRP A 267 -15.18 -8.03 5.75
N GLU A 268 -15.30 -6.92 5.02
CA GLU A 268 -16.02 -5.74 5.49
C GLU A 268 -17.49 -6.03 5.85
N HIS A 269 -18.16 -6.88 5.06
CA HIS A 269 -19.57 -7.25 5.30
C HIS A 269 -19.81 -7.99 6.63
N GLU A 270 -18.77 -8.57 7.23
CA GLU A 270 -18.86 -9.20 8.55
C GLU A 270 -19.11 -8.14 9.65
N GLN A 271 -18.61 -6.90 9.50
CA GLN A 271 -18.93 -5.79 10.42
C GLN A 271 -20.42 -5.45 10.36
N PHE A 272 -20.99 -5.30 9.16
CA PHE A 272 -22.43 -5.06 8.98
C PHE A 272 -23.28 -6.15 9.63
N SER A 273 -22.85 -7.40 9.48
CA SER A 273 -23.52 -8.55 10.08
C SER A 273 -23.52 -8.51 11.62
N ARG A 274 -22.45 -7.99 12.25
CA ARG A 274 -22.42 -7.73 13.71
C ARG A 274 -23.43 -6.65 14.14
N PHE A 275 -23.72 -5.68 13.27
CA PHE A 275 -24.76 -4.66 13.46
C PHE A 275 -26.14 -5.08 12.94
N ARG A 276 -26.33 -6.36 12.60
CA ARG A 276 -27.59 -6.96 12.08
C ARG A 276 -28.05 -6.41 10.72
N VAL A 277 -27.17 -5.72 9.98
CA VAL A 277 -27.43 -5.26 8.61
C VAL A 277 -27.08 -6.37 7.62
N THR A 278 -27.92 -6.58 6.60
CA THR A 278 -27.60 -7.53 5.53
C THR A 278 -26.49 -6.97 4.66
N ALA A 279 -25.42 -7.72 4.41
CA ALA A 279 -24.33 -7.25 3.57
C ALA A 279 -23.62 -8.39 2.84
N LEU A 280 -22.95 -8.03 1.76
CA LEU A 280 -22.11 -8.90 0.96
C LEU A 280 -20.80 -8.20 0.59
N THR A 281 -19.73 -8.96 0.35
CA THR A 281 -18.50 -8.47 -0.26
C THR A 281 -18.34 -9.07 -1.64
N LEU A 282 -18.13 -8.23 -2.66
CA LEU A 282 -17.73 -8.65 -4.00
C LEU A 282 -16.21 -8.60 -4.09
N SER A 283 -15.60 -9.74 -4.42
CA SER A 283 -14.15 -9.86 -4.53
C SER A 283 -13.74 -10.94 -5.52
N GLU A 284 -12.58 -10.75 -6.15
CA GLU A 284 -11.89 -11.78 -6.93
C GLU A 284 -11.46 -12.97 -6.08
N MET A 285 -11.11 -12.74 -4.81
CA MET A 285 -10.58 -13.80 -3.96
C MET A 285 -11.67 -14.81 -3.60
N SER A 286 -11.43 -16.09 -3.90
CA SER A 286 -12.39 -17.17 -3.60
C SER A 286 -12.44 -17.54 -2.12
N THR A 287 -11.39 -17.24 -1.37
CA THR A 287 -11.23 -17.48 0.06
C THR A 287 -10.96 -16.19 0.82
N PRO A 288 -11.35 -16.11 2.10
CA PRO A 288 -11.00 -14.97 2.93
C PRO A 288 -9.47 -14.85 3.06
N PRO A 289 -8.89 -13.65 2.95
CA PRO A 289 -7.44 -13.47 3.10
C PRO A 289 -6.99 -13.72 4.53
N ASP A 290 -5.73 -14.13 4.68
CA ASP A 290 -5.08 -14.22 5.96
C ASP A 290 -4.79 -12.85 6.61
N PHE A 291 -4.29 -12.83 7.84
CA PHE A 291 -4.11 -11.56 8.55
C PHE A 291 -3.07 -10.72 7.83
N LEU A 292 -3.44 -9.50 7.43
CA LEU A 292 -2.60 -8.58 6.66
C LEU A 292 -2.18 -9.12 5.28
N GLU A 293 -2.84 -10.16 4.78
CA GLU A 293 -2.68 -10.63 3.41
C GLU A 293 -3.54 -9.80 2.45
N SER A 294 -3.05 -9.52 1.25
CA SER A 294 -3.77 -8.74 0.22
C SER A 294 -4.26 -7.38 0.74
N THR A 295 -3.44 -6.70 1.55
CA THR A 295 -3.75 -5.38 2.12
C THR A 295 -3.01 -4.24 1.42
N GLY A 296 -2.47 -4.46 0.22
CA GLY A 296 -1.74 -3.44 -0.54
C GLY A 296 -0.24 -3.54 -0.37
N GLY A 297 0.27 -4.76 -0.53
CA GLY A 297 1.66 -5.10 -0.33
C GLY A 297 2.61 -4.57 -1.41
N LEU A 298 3.91 -4.87 -1.28
CA LEU A 298 4.98 -4.40 -2.19
C LEU A 298 4.75 -4.80 -3.65
N HIS A 299 4.09 -5.94 -3.86
CA HIS A 299 3.80 -6.49 -5.17
C HIS A 299 2.55 -5.88 -5.83
N ASP A 300 1.78 -5.07 -5.09
CA ASP A 300 0.50 -4.53 -5.54
C ASP A 300 0.64 -3.12 -6.12
N THR A 301 1.22 -3.08 -7.33
CA THR A 301 1.49 -1.85 -8.09
C THR A 301 0.44 -1.61 -9.18
N ARG A 302 0.55 -0.53 -9.95
CA ARG A 302 -0.37 -0.21 -11.05
C ARG A 302 -0.54 -1.34 -12.08
N GLU A 303 0.48 -2.18 -12.24
CA GLU A 303 0.47 -3.32 -13.17
C GLU A 303 -0.36 -4.51 -12.66
N SER A 304 -0.63 -4.56 -11.34
CA SER A 304 -1.50 -5.61 -10.76
C SER A 304 -2.96 -5.45 -11.17
N THR A 305 -3.35 -4.26 -11.63
CA THR A 305 -4.74 -3.87 -11.85
C THR A 305 -5.01 -3.62 -13.32
N ASP A 306 -6.04 -4.29 -13.84
CA ASP A 306 -6.60 -4.04 -15.15
C ASP A 306 -7.79 -3.08 -15.07
N ALA A 307 -7.74 -2.01 -15.86
CA ALA A 307 -8.80 -1.02 -15.91
C ALA A 307 -10.09 -1.62 -16.50
N GLU A 308 -9.99 -2.57 -17.43
CA GLU A 308 -11.17 -3.22 -18.02
C GLU A 308 -11.89 -4.11 -17.01
N SER A 309 -11.17 -4.79 -16.13
CA SER A 309 -11.76 -5.49 -14.99
C SER A 309 -12.52 -4.56 -14.04
N VAL A 310 -11.99 -3.37 -13.73
CA VAL A 310 -12.71 -2.38 -12.91
C VAL A 310 -13.95 -1.85 -13.63
N ILE A 311 -13.87 -1.57 -14.94
CA ILE A 311 -15.00 -1.16 -15.79
C ILE A 311 -16.10 -2.22 -15.76
N ARG A 312 -15.74 -3.50 -15.96
CA ARG A 312 -16.68 -4.63 -15.92
C ARG A 312 -17.31 -4.76 -14.53
N ALA A 313 -16.55 -4.57 -13.46
CA ALA A 313 -17.07 -4.69 -12.10
C ALA A 313 -18.05 -3.56 -11.78
N ALA A 314 -17.70 -2.32 -12.14
CA ALA A 314 -18.58 -1.17 -12.00
C ALA A 314 -19.88 -1.38 -12.80
N ARG A 315 -19.80 -1.89 -14.04
CA ARG A 315 -20.97 -2.21 -14.89
C ARG A 315 -21.87 -3.25 -14.25
N LEU A 316 -21.28 -4.36 -13.79
CA LEU A 316 -22.02 -5.44 -13.14
C LEU A 316 -22.80 -4.91 -11.93
N VAL A 317 -22.14 -4.16 -11.05
CA VAL A 317 -22.76 -3.60 -9.85
C VAL A 317 -23.82 -2.56 -10.21
N SER A 318 -23.51 -1.61 -11.10
CA SER A 318 -24.44 -0.54 -11.46
C SER A 318 -25.70 -1.08 -12.14
N GLU A 319 -25.56 -2.02 -13.06
CA GLU A 319 -26.67 -2.61 -13.80
C GLU A 319 -27.52 -3.50 -12.89
N SER A 320 -26.92 -4.33 -12.02
CA SER A 320 -27.66 -5.09 -11.01
C SER A 320 -28.46 -4.18 -10.07
N LEU A 321 -27.87 -3.05 -9.64
CA LEU A 321 -28.55 -2.05 -8.82
C LEU A 321 -29.70 -1.36 -9.56
N ALA A 322 -29.50 -0.97 -10.82
CA ALA A 322 -30.55 -0.35 -11.61
C ALA A 322 -31.75 -1.30 -11.80
N ARG A 323 -31.49 -2.59 -12.07
CA ARG A 323 -32.55 -3.61 -12.16
C ARG A 323 -33.36 -3.73 -10.88
N ARG A 324 -32.69 -3.67 -9.72
CA ARG A 324 -33.34 -3.70 -8.40
C ARG A 324 -34.17 -2.45 -8.16
N ILE A 325 -33.62 -1.26 -8.41
CA ILE A 325 -34.23 0.04 -8.10
C ILE A 325 -35.44 0.32 -9.00
N TYR A 326 -35.36 -0.02 -10.28
CA TYR A 326 -36.41 0.26 -11.28
C TYR A 326 -37.30 -0.95 -11.60
N GLY A 327 -37.06 -2.11 -10.96
CA GLY A 327 -37.88 -3.31 -11.16
C GLY A 327 -37.81 -3.85 -12.58
N LEU A 328 -36.65 -3.77 -13.25
CA LEU A 328 -36.47 -4.16 -14.66
C LEU A 328 -36.26 -5.67 -14.86
N LYS A 329 -36.73 -6.50 -13.92
CA LYS A 329 -36.50 -7.95 -13.96
C LYS A 329 -37.05 -8.56 -15.26
N GLY A 330 -36.21 -9.32 -15.96
CA GLY A 330 -36.56 -9.99 -17.21
C GLY A 330 -36.72 -9.07 -18.42
N ARG A 331 -36.39 -7.78 -18.30
CA ARG A 331 -36.32 -6.86 -19.44
C ARG A 331 -34.88 -6.78 -19.91
N ASN A 332 -34.66 -6.99 -21.21
CA ASN A 332 -33.35 -6.82 -21.82
C ASN A 332 -33.06 -5.31 -22.04
N ILE A 333 -32.93 -4.58 -20.93
CA ILE A 333 -32.65 -3.15 -20.91
C ILE A 333 -31.28 -3.01 -20.26
N ASP A 334 -30.33 -2.46 -21.02
CA ASP A 334 -29.03 -2.04 -20.51
C ASP A 334 -29.12 -0.54 -20.18
N VAL A 335 -29.16 -0.21 -18.88
CA VAL A 335 -29.35 1.18 -18.43
C VAL A 335 -28.09 2.01 -18.68
N PHE A 336 -26.93 1.36 -18.60
CA PHE A 336 -25.61 1.98 -18.72
C PHE A 336 -24.87 1.53 -19.98
N ALA A 337 -25.60 1.32 -21.07
CA ALA A 337 -25.05 0.89 -22.35
C ALA A 337 -23.92 1.82 -22.85
N GLU A 338 -22.92 1.24 -23.52
CA GLU A 338 -21.69 1.93 -23.94
C GLU A 338 -21.92 3.11 -24.90
N ASN A 339 -22.98 3.04 -25.71
CA ASN A 339 -23.37 4.10 -26.63
C ASN A 339 -24.33 5.13 -26.01
N SER A 340 -24.64 5.01 -24.72
CA SER A 340 -25.57 5.90 -24.03
C SER A 340 -24.83 7.07 -23.38
N SER A 341 -25.56 8.15 -23.13
CA SER A 341 -25.00 9.25 -22.33
C SER A 341 -24.60 8.78 -20.93
N LEU A 342 -25.23 7.74 -20.38
CA LEU A 342 -24.97 7.16 -19.07
C LEU A 342 -23.87 6.08 -19.09
N ALA A 343 -23.11 5.96 -20.16
CA ALA A 343 -22.00 5.01 -20.22
C ALA A 343 -20.95 5.25 -19.12
N ILE A 344 -20.29 4.15 -18.75
CA ILE A 344 -19.11 4.14 -17.91
C ILE A 344 -18.01 4.95 -18.59
N ASN A 345 -17.21 5.69 -17.81
CA ASN A 345 -16.12 6.50 -18.35
C ASN A 345 -14.76 5.80 -18.08
N PRO A 346 -14.15 5.16 -19.10
CA PRO A 346 -12.86 4.49 -18.93
C PRO A 346 -11.73 5.43 -18.53
N HIS A 347 -11.75 6.68 -19.01
CA HIS A 347 -10.72 7.67 -18.68
C HIS A 347 -10.79 8.06 -17.21
N TYR A 348 -12.00 8.23 -16.67
CA TYR A 348 -12.21 8.52 -15.25
C TYR A 348 -11.65 7.41 -14.37
N ILE A 349 -11.94 6.15 -14.69
CA ILE A 349 -11.43 4.97 -13.98
C ILE A 349 -9.90 4.93 -14.04
N ARG A 350 -9.31 5.10 -15.23
CA ARG A 350 -7.85 5.07 -15.41
C ARG A 350 -7.16 6.19 -14.61
N SER A 351 -7.71 7.41 -14.62
CA SER A 351 -7.14 8.53 -13.85
C SER A 351 -7.15 8.29 -12.35
N TRP A 352 -8.23 7.74 -11.80
CA TRP A 352 -8.30 7.42 -10.37
C TRP A 352 -7.44 6.23 -9.99
N LEU A 353 -7.35 5.21 -10.83
CA LEU A 353 -6.41 4.09 -10.64
C LEU A 353 -4.97 4.60 -10.62
N ASP A 354 -4.58 5.44 -11.58
CA ASP A 354 -3.23 6.00 -11.64
C ASP A 354 -2.88 6.85 -10.41
N LEU A 355 -3.86 7.58 -9.86
CA LEU A 355 -3.70 8.34 -8.62
C LEU A 355 -3.49 7.40 -7.42
N LEU A 356 -4.38 6.41 -7.25
CA LEU A 356 -4.33 5.47 -6.12
C LEU A 356 -3.06 4.61 -6.15
N SER A 357 -2.59 4.22 -7.33
CA SER A 357 -1.36 3.45 -7.49
C SER A 357 -0.08 4.23 -7.18
N ARG A 358 -0.16 5.55 -6.98
CA ARG A 358 0.98 6.41 -6.62
C ARG A 358 0.92 6.94 -5.20
N THR A 359 -0.20 6.76 -4.52
CA THR A 359 -0.44 7.27 -3.16
C THR A 359 -0.42 6.13 -2.16
N PRO A 360 0.58 6.04 -1.26
CA PRO A 360 0.54 5.14 -0.12
C PRO A 360 -0.55 5.56 0.88
N ARG A 361 -1.39 4.63 1.34
CA ARG A 361 -2.62 4.92 2.10
C ARG A 361 -2.70 4.15 3.42
N VAL A 362 -1.60 4.13 4.16
CA VAL A 362 -1.55 3.44 5.45
C VAL A 362 -2.12 4.32 6.56
N ALA A 363 -3.31 3.98 7.05
CA ALA A 363 -4.14 4.83 7.92
C ALA A 363 -3.40 5.57 9.06
N PRO A 364 -2.55 4.91 9.88
CA PRO A 364 -1.80 5.55 10.96
C PRO A 364 -0.92 6.73 10.52
N PHE A 365 -0.52 6.77 9.24
CA PHE A 365 0.34 7.82 8.68
C PHE A 365 -0.45 8.84 7.84
N LEU A 366 -1.75 8.63 7.65
CA LEU A 366 -2.64 9.60 7.01
C LEU A 366 -3.13 10.60 8.08
N GLN A 367 -2.81 11.87 7.87
CA GLN A 367 -3.29 12.93 8.76
C GLN A 367 -4.78 13.21 8.51
N LYS A 368 -5.48 13.79 9.50
CA LYS A 368 -6.91 14.13 9.34
C LYS A 368 -7.19 15.04 8.14
N ASN A 369 -6.25 15.95 7.84
CA ASN A 369 -6.35 16.92 6.74
C ASN A 369 -5.50 16.50 5.53
N ASP A 370 -5.25 15.20 5.37
CA ASP A 370 -4.44 14.70 4.26
C ASP A 370 -5.08 15.10 2.91
N PRO A 371 -4.30 15.63 1.95
CA PRO A 371 -4.80 16.01 0.63
C PRO A 371 -5.51 14.88 -0.11
N PHE A 372 -5.12 13.62 0.13
CA PHE A 372 -5.77 12.46 -0.46
C PHE A 372 -7.21 12.29 0.04
N ILE A 373 -7.43 12.43 1.35
CA ILE A 373 -8.78 12.35 1.96
C ILE A 373 -9.64 13.49 1.42
N ALA A 374 -9.09 14.71 1.35
CA ALA A 374 -9.78 15.86 0.79
C ALA A 374 -10.12 15.68 -0.71
N ALA A 375 -9.27 15.01 -1.48
CA ALA A 375 -9.54 14.68 -2.87
C ALA A 375 -10.70 13.69 -3.02
N LEU A 376 -10.74 12.63 -2.20
CA LEU A 376 -11.86 11.68 -2.17
C LEU A 376 -13.17 12.34 -1.72
N GLU A 377 -13.13 13.17 -0.68
CA GLU A 377 -14.28 13.94 -0.20
C GLU A 377 -14.83 14.84 -1.30
N LYS A 378 -13.94 15.60 -1.95
CA LYS A 378 -14.30 16.50 -3.04
C LYS A 378 -14.93 15.75 -4.20
N GLU A 379 -14.36 14.62 -4.61
CA GLU A 379 -14.93 13.82 -5.70
C GLU A 379 -16.30 13.28 -5.34
N LEU A 380 -16.46 12.71 -4.14
CA LEU A 380 -17.75 12.20 -3.70
C LEU A 380 -18.80 13.32 -3.58
N SER A 381 -18.39 14.53 -3.20
CA SER A 381 -19.28 15.70 -3.11
C SER A 381 -19.75 16.22 -4.46
N ALA A 382 -18.97 15.99 -5.53
CA ALA A 382 -19.40 16.32 -6.88
C ALA A 382 -20.55 15.41 -7.36
N HIS A 383 -20.67 14.21 -6.79
CA HIS A 383 -21.65 13.20 -7.20
C HIS A 383 -22.75 12.93 -6.17
N THR A 384 -22.70 13.53 -4.97
CA THR A 384 -23.66 13.26 -3.88
C THR A 384 -24.02 14.55 -3.12
N THR A 385 -25.13 14.58 -2.38
CA THR A 385 -25.65 15.84 -1.78
C THR A 385 -25.26 16.07 -0.33
N ASP A 386 -25.12 15.02 0.49
CA ASP A 386 -24.81 15.12 1.92
C ASP A 386 -23.49 14.43 2.28
N VAL A 387 -22.37 15.01 1.84
CA VAL A 387 -21.05 14.47 2.18
C VAL A 387 -20.65 14.82 3.60
N ARG A 388 -20.20 13.82 4.36
CA ARG A 388 -19.67 14.00 5.72
C ARG A 388 -18.41 13.18 5.91
N VAL A 389 -17.43 13.80 6.57
CA VAL A 389 -16.20 13.13 7.03
C VAL A 389 -16.30 12.91 8.54
N GLN A 390 -16.16 11.66 8.96
CA GLN A 390 -16.10 11.25 10.36
C GLN A 390 -14.67 10.83 10.68
N SER A 391 -14.00 11.56 11.58
CA SER A 391 -12.66 11.20 12.04
C SER A 391 -12.67 10.70 13.48
N ASP A 392 -12.17 9.47 13.68
CA ASP A 392 -12.06 8.83 14.99
C ASP A 392 -10.63 8.36 15.24
N ALA A 393 -10.28 8.04 16.49
CA ALA A 393 -9.03 7.35 16.79
C ALA A 393 -9.08 5.92 16.26
N LEU A 394 -7.97 5.34 15.81
CA LEU A 394 -7.87 3.92 15.50
C LEU A 394 -7.80 3.11 16.80
N ASP A 395 -8.55 2.02 16.90
CA ASP A 395 -8.48 1.14 18.07
C ASP A 395 -7.12 0.43 18.16
N GLY A 396 -6.59 0.32 19.39
CA GLY A 396 -5.22 -0.10 19.66
C GLY A 396 -4.93 -1.59 19.49
N MET A 397 -4.98 -2.11 18.25
CA MET A 397 -4.45 -3.44 17.92
C MET A 397 -2.93 -3.44 17.78
N PHE A 398 -2.38 -2.36 17.24
CA PHE A 398 -0.96 -2.22 16.97
C PHE A 398 -0.40 -0.97 17.62
N THR A 399 0.90 -1.01 17.92
CA THR A 399 1.68 0.18 18.24
C THR A 399 2.48 0.57 17.01
N PHE A 400 2.17 1.73 16.43
CA PHE A 400 2.85 2.23 15.25
C PHE A 400 4.01 3.11 15.65
N TYR A 401 5.08 3.05 14.86
CA TYR A 401 6.24 3.93 14.96
C TYR A 401 6.33 4.77 13.69
N ASP A 402 6.78 6.01 13.84
CA ASP A 402 7.08 6.89 12.71
C ASP A 402 8.42 6.49 12.05
N ALA A 403 8.93 7.31 11.12
CA ALA A 403 10.10 7.03 10.27
C ALA A 403 9.87 5.98 9.17
N THR A 404 8.87 6.24 8.30
CA THR A 404 8.59 5.40 7.12
C THR A 404 9.55 5.63 5.93
N LYS A 405 10.35 6.70 5.97
CA LYS A 405 11.33 7.06 4.93
C LYS A 405 12.66 7.45 5.59
N ALA A 406 13.76 7.09 4.94
CA ALA A 406 15.10 7.43 5.37
C ALA A 406 16.00 7.76 4.17
N THR A 407 17.05 8.54 4.41
CA THR A 407 18.05 8.87 3.38
C THR A 407 19.28 7.98 3.56
N LEU A 408 19.63 7.26 2.49
CA LEU A 408 20.85 6.46 2.42
C LEU A 408 22.00 7.32 1.87
N ASN A 409 22.99 7.57 2.70
CA ASN A 409 24.22 8.25 2.30
C ASN A 409 25.30 7.21 1.99
N VAL A 410 25.89 7.28 0.81
CA VAL A 410 26.96 6.37 0.38
C VAL A 410 28.26 7.17 0.34
N TYR A 411 29.22 6.80 1.18
CA TYR A 411 30.53 7.42 1.24
C TYR A 411 31.58 6.48 0.69
N GLN A 412 32.44 6.98 -0.20
CA GLN A 412 33.65 6.27 -0.57
C GLN A 412 34.72 6.54 0.48
N VAL A 413 35.13 5.49 1.20
CA VAL A 413 36.16 5.59 2.24
C VAL A 413 37.52 5.41 1.59
N ALA A 414 38.42 6.36 1.82
CA ALA A 414 39.82 6.25 1.43
C ALA A 414 40.46 5.04 2.13
N GLY A 415 41.24 4.25 1.39
CA GLY A 415 41.96 3.12 1.99
C GLY A 415 43.08 3.59 2.94
N VAL A 416 43.49 2.73 3.86
CA VAL A 416 44.64 2.92 4.76
C VAL A 416 45.94 3.20 3.98
N THR A 417 46.00 2.81 2.70
CA THR A 417 47.08 3.18 1.78
C THR A 417 47.23 4.70 1.63
N PHE A 418 46.12 5.45 1.62
CA PHE A 418 46.15 6.91 1.61
C PHE A 418 46.81 7.45 2.88
N ASP A 419 46.41 6.96 4.05
CA ASP A 419 46.97 7.39 5.33
C ASP A 419 48.46 7.02 5.46
N LEU A 420 48.85 5.83 4.98
CA LEU A 420 50.26 5.39 4.95
C LEU A 420 51.11 6.22 3.99
N LEU A 421 50.57 6.56 2.81
CA LEU A 421 51.26 7.43 1.85
C LEU A 421 51.38 8.84 2.42
N PHE A 422 50.32 9.35 3.04
CA PHE A 422 50.33 10.64 3.71
C PHE A 422 51.36 10.66 4.85
N LEU A 423 51.42 9.62 5.68
CA LEU A 423 52.44 9.46 6.72
C LEU A 423 53.85 9.45 6.14
N LEU A 424 54.07 8.75 5.02
CA LEU A 424 55.37 8.70 4.34
C LEU A 424 55.77 10.07 3.81
N VAL A 425 54.85 10.80 3.17
CA VAL A 425 55.09 12.15 2.67
C VAL A 425 55.40 13.11 3.82
N LEU A 426 54.63 13.07 4.90
CA LEU A 426 54.83 13.94 6.05
C LEU A 426 56.13 13.60 6.80
N GLY A 427 56.44 12.30 6.94
CA GLY A 427 57.70 11.82 7.51
C GLY A 427 58.91 12.22 6.68
N SER A 428 58.87 12.03 5.36
CA SER A 428 59.95 12.45 4.46
C SER A 428 60.14 13.97 4.45
N TYR A 429 59.06 14.75 4.48
CA TYR A 429 59.13 16.21 4.62
C TYR A 429 59.84 16.63 5.91
N LEU A 430 59.47 16.03 7.05
CA LEU A 430 60.12 16.33 8.33
C LEU A 430 61.60 15.94 8.33
N ILE A 431 61.96 14.81 7.72
CA ILE A 431 63.37 14.39 7.58
C ILE A 431 64.14 15.40 6.73
N VAL A 432 63.59 15.83 5.58
CA VAL A 432 64.23 16.83 4.71
C VAL A 432 64.37 18.17 5.43
N LEU A 433 63.33 18.62 6.13
CA LEU A 433 63.35 19.86 6.91
C LEU A 433 64.40 19.80 8.02
N PHE A 434 64.48 18.68 8.75
CA PHE A 434 65.50 18.46 9.78
C PHE A 434 66.91 18.53 9.17
N CYS A 435 67.15 17.80 8.07
CA CYS A 435 68.44 17.85 7.37
C CYS A 435 68.78 19.27 6.91
N PHE A 436 67.83 20.01 6.34
CA PHE A 436 68.03 21.39 5.89
C PHE A 436 68.40 22.33 7.05
N LEU A 437 67.68 22.25 8.18
CA LEU A 437 67.97 23.06 9.37
C LEU A 437 69.32 22.73 9.99
N VAL A 438 69.70 21.46 10.05
CA VAL A 438 71.02 21.04 10.58
C VAL A 438 72.15 21.51 9.66
N ILE A 439 72.00 21.36 8.34
CA ILE A 439 73.00 21.82 7.36
C ILE A 439 73.20 23.34 7.45
N THR A 440 72.10 24.11 7.54
CA THR A 440 72.17 25.58 7.59
C THR A 440 72.73 26.12 8.90
N THR A 441 72.54 25.43 10.03
CA THR A 441 72.98 25.92 11.35
C THR A 441 74.30 25.35 11.83
N ARG A 442 74.66 24.11 11.46
CA ARG A 442 75.84 23.38 11.98
C ARG A 442 76.80 22.86 10.91
N GLY A 443 76.45 22.97 9.63
CA GLY A 443 77.26 22.48 8.52
C GLY A 443 77.07 20.97 8.24
N VAL A 444 77.56 20.53 7.08
CA VAL A 444 77.31 19.18 6.53
C VAL A 444 77.98 18.07 7.33
N ASP A 445 79.15 18.35 7.91
CA ASP A 445 79.95 17.34 8.64
C ASP A 445 79.27 16.84 9.92
N ASP A 446 78.47 17.69 10.57
CA ASP A 446 77.78 17.36 11.81
C ASP A 446 76.55 16.48 11.57
N LEU A 447 75.84 16.67 10.44
CA LEU A 447 74.76 15.77 10.02
C LEU A 447 75.31 14.34 9.78
N ILE A 448 76.49 14.22 9.17
CA ILE A 448 77.15 12.94 8.91
C ILE A 448 77.62 12.28 10.21
N ASN A 449 78.05 13.06 11.21
CA ASN A 449 78.47 12.55 12.50
C ASN A 449 77.30 12.02 13.36
N ILE A 450 76.10 12.58 13.24
CA ILE A 450 74.90 12.09 13.94
C ILE A 450 74.52 10.66 13.53
N PHE A 451 74.74 10.29 12.26
CA PHE A 451 74.44 8.95 11.74
C PHE A 451 75.62 7.97 11.79
N ARG A 452 76.82 8.42 12.18
CA ARG A 452 77.98 7.53 12.39
C ARG A 452 77.92 6.89 13.79
N ARG A 453 77.98 5.56 13.84
CA ARG A 453 78.15 4.84 15.11
C ARG A 453 79.40 5.36 15.84
N PRO A 454 79.33 5.62 17.16
CA PRO A 454 80.50 6.04 17.91
C PRO A 454 81.59 4.95 17.79
N PRO A 455 82.86 5.32 17.58
CA PRO A 455 83.93 4.34 17.47
C PRO A 455 84.01 3.53 18.78
N SER A 456 84.12 2.20 18.65
CA SER A 456 84.25 1.30 19.78
C SER A 456 85.47 1.69 20.61
N ARG A 457 85.23 2.07 21.86
CA ARG A 457 86.25 2.47 22.81
C ARG A 457 87.13 1.23 23.11
N LYS A 458 88.28 1.11 22.44
CA LYS A 458 89.30 0.13 22.83
C LYS A 458 89.69 0.41 24.28
N LEU A 459 89.44 -0.54 25.18
CA LEU A 459 90.06 -0.57 26.50
C LEU A 459 91.57 -0.59 26.32
N LYS A 460 92.27 0.45 26.78
CA LYS A 460 93.69 0.35 27.08
C LYS A 460 93.81 -0.30 28.45
N GLY A 461 94.38 -1.51 28.46
CA GLY A 461 94.87 -2.14 29.67
C GLY A 461 96.20 -1.54 30.12
N ALA A 462 96.40 -1.62 31.44
CA ALA A 462 97.57 -1.28 32.25
C ALA A 462 97.96 0.21 32.32
#